data_AF-A0A134AZ83-F1
#
_entry.id   AF-A0A134AZ83-F1
#
_cell.length_a   1.000
_cell.length_b   1.000
_cell.length_c   1.000
_cell.angle_alpha   90.00
_cell.angle_beta   90.00
_cell.angle_gamma   90.00
#
_symmetry.space_group_name_H-M   'P 1'
#
loop_
_entity.id
_entity.type
_entity.pdbx_description
1 polymer ?
#
loop_
_entity_poly.entity_id
_entity_poly.type
_entity_poly.pdbx_seq_one_letter_code
_entity_poly.pdbx_strand_id
1 'polypeptide(L)'
;MPIIFLLAQATFERGAFSAADELLLHQICAKVNASQKAGKVYIDGEGELTFTVEAFIPSGTPIDLLALHMAKALGSTIAFFHRTYWDLTGDKGE
;
A
#
# COMPACT_ATOMS: atom_id res chain seq x y z
N MET A 1 0.64 2.90 -30.21
CA MET A 1 0.70 4.04 -29.27
C MET A 1 1.33 3.53 -27.98
N PRO A 2 2.39 4.17 -27.44
CA PRO A 2 2.97 3.72 -26.18
C PRO A 2 2.01 4.03 -25.02
N ILE A 3 1.75 3.03 -24.17
CA ILE A 3 1.12 3.22 -22.87
C ILE A 3 2.26 3.46 -21.89
N ILE A 4 2.18 4.55 -21.12
CA ILE A 4 3.15 4.82 -20.05
C ILE A 4 2.61 4.17 -18.77
N PHE A 5 3.47 3.49 -18.03
CA PHE A 5 3.15 2.93 -16.72
C PHE A 5 3.80 3.80 -15.64
N LEU A 6 3.01 4.26 -14.67
CA LEU A 6 3.54 4.84 -13.44
C LEU A 6 3.26 3.91 -12.26
N LEU A 7 4.23 3.87 -11.35
CA LEU A 7 4.18 3.18 -10.07
C LEU A 7 4.60 4.16 -8.98
N ALA A 8 3.73 4.34 -7.98
CA ALA A 8 4.11 4.95 -6.72
C ALA A 8 4.24 3.83 -5.68
N GLN A 9 5.38 3.73 -5.01
CA GLN A 9 5.67 2.66 -4.06
C GLN A 9 6.30 3.19 -2.78
N ALA A 10 5.96 2.55 -1.67
CA ALA A 10 6.67 2.67 -0.40
C ALA A 10 6.86 1.28 0.20
N THR A 11 8.03 1.04 0.80
CA THR A 11 8.38 -0.24 1.41
C THR A 11 8.86 0.01 2.84
N PHE A 12 8.45 -0.85 3.76
CA PHE A 12 8.75 -0.75 5.18
C PHE A 12 9.37 -2.05 5.68
N GLU A 13 10.44 -1.92 6.46
CA GLU A 13 11.07 -3.05 7.12
C GLU A 13 10.07 -3.80 8.01
N ARG A 14 10.09 -5.13 7.90
CA ARG A 14 9.21 -6.01 8.68
C ARG A 14 9.39 -5.87 10.18
N GLY A 15 10.59 -5.48 10.63
CA GLY A 15 10.91 -5.26 12.05
C GLY A 15 10.07 -4.19 12.75
N ALA A 16 9.34 -3.37 11.99
CA ALA A 16 8.32 -2.47 12.52
C ALA A 16 7.06 -3.20 13.05
N PHE A 17 6.90 -4.50 12.75
CA PHE A 17 5.75 -5.32 13.12
C PHE A 17 6.23 -6.62 13.82
N SER A 18 5.53 -7.08 14.86
CA SER A 18 6.02 -8.18 15.70
C SER A 18 6.13 -9.52 14.93
N ALA A 19 7.14 -10.34 15.24
CA ALA A 19 7.43 -11.59 14.53
C ALA A 19 6.36 -12.70 14.69
N ALA A 20 5.45 -12.58 15.66
CA ALA A 20 4.33 -13.51 15.85
C ALA A 20 3.18 -13.29 14.83
N ASP A 21 3.28 -12.24 14.00
CA ASP A 21 2.17 -11.69 13.22
C ASP A 21 2.20 -12.00 11.71
N GLU A 22 2.97 -12.98 11.20
CA GLU A 22 3.00 -13.21 9.74
C GLU A 22 1.61 -13.50 9.15
N LEU A 23 0.88 -14.41 9.79
CA LEU A 23 -0.49 -14.73 9.40
C LEU A 23 -1.41 -13.51 9.54
N LEU A 24 -1.22 -12.71 10.59
CA LEU A 24 -2.00 -11.51 10.84
C LEU A 24 -1.70 -10.42 9.79
N LEU A 25 -0.45 -10.20 9.43
CA LEU A 25 -0.02 -9.28 8.38
C LEU A 25 -0.61 -9.69 7.03
N HIS A 26 -0.62 -10.98 6.70
CA HIS A 26 -1.29 -11.48 5.50
C HIS A 26 -2.81 -11.23 5.53
N GLN A 27 -3.47 -11.43 6.68
CA GLN A 27 -4.90 -11.13 6.85
C GLN A 27 -5.20 -9.63 6.70
N ILE A 28 -4.36 -8.78 7.27
CA ILE A 28 -4.46 -7.33 7.14
C ILE A 28 -4.28 -6.94 5.68
N CYS A 29 -3.25 -7.45 5.00
CA CYS A 29 -3.02 -7.18 3.58
C CYS A 29 -4.24 -7.57 2.73
N ALA A 30 -4.80 -8.76 2.98
CA ALA A 30 -6.00 -9.22 2.28
C ALA A 30 -7.20 -8.28 2.52
N LYS A 31 -7.41 -7.84 3.77
CA LYS A 31 -8.52 -6.94 4.14
C LYS A 31 -8.34 -5.54 3.54
N VAL A 32 -7.11 -5.02 3.54
CA VAL A 32 -6.75 -3.76 2.86
C VAL A 32 -7.03 -3.88 1.38
N ASN A 33 -6.49 -4.89 0.69
CA ASN A 33 -6.66 -5.08 -0.76
C ASN A 33 -8.11 -5.34 -1.18
N ALA A 34 -8.93 -5.96 -0.31
CA ALA A 34 -10.36 -6.13 -0.55
C ALA A 34 -11.14 -4.81 -0.44
N SER A 35 -10.66 -3.87 0.38
CA SER A 35 -11.37 -2.62 0.71
C SER A 35 -10.88 -1.43 -0.13
N GLN A 36 -9.57 -1.27 -0.22
CA GLN A 36 -8.88 -0.24 -1.00
C GLN A 36 -8.83 -0.68 -2.47
N LYS A 37 -9.54 0.07 -3.33
CA LYS A 37 -9.49 -0.12 -4.79
C LYS A 37 -8.40 0.72 -5.46
N ALA A 38 -7.77 1.64 -4.72
CA ALA A 38 -6.82 2.63 -5.26
C ALA A 38 -5.35 2.20 -5.15
N GLY A 39 -5.02 1.32 -4.20
CA GLY A 39 -3.67 0.82 -3.98
C GLY A 39 -3.68 -0.59 -3.43
N LYS A 40 -2.53 -1.25 -3.48
CA LYS A 40 -2.31 -2.61 -2.99
C LYS A 40 -1.24 -2.62 -1.93
N VAL A 41 -1.28 -3.64 -1.08
CA VAL A 41 -0.23 -3.96 -0.11
C VAL A 41 0.09 -5.44 -0.17
N TYR A 42 1.36 -5.79 -0.06
CA TYR A 42 1.83 -7.17 -0.01
C TYR A 42 3.15 -7.29 0.75
N ILE A 43 3.48 -8.50 1.14
CA ILE A 43 4.81 -8.84 1.64
C ILE A 43 5.64 -9.29 0.44
N ASP A 44 6.78 -8.66 0.21
CA ASP A 44 7.65 -8.98 -0.91
C ASP A 44 8.62 -10.15 -0.62
N GLY A 45 9.52 -10.43 -1.57
CA GLY A 45 10.45 -11.55 -1.49
C GLY A 45 11.46 -11.45 -0.35
N GLU A 46 11.74 -10.24 0.14
CA GLU A 46 12.62 -9.98 1.29
C GLU A 46 11.84 -9.99 2.61
N GLY A 47 10.52 -10.20 2.55
CA GLY A 47 9.64 -10.16 3.71
C GLY A 47 9.23 -8.74 4.10
N GLU A 48 9.54 -7.72 3.30
CA GLU A 48 9.20 -6.33 3.60
C GLU A 48 7.76 -6.02 3.21
N LEU A 49 7.15 -5.07 3.91
CA LEU A 49 5.78 -4.66 3.64
C LEU A 49 5.79 -3.56 2.56
N THR A 50 5.35 -3.93 1.37
CA THR A 50 5.37 -3.06 0.19
C THR A 50 3.95 -2.60 -0.18
N PHE A 51 3.80 -1.30 -0.39
CA PHE A 51 2.58 -0.62 -0.81
C PHE A 51 2.74 -0.06 -2.21
N THR A 52 1.75 -0.25 -3.07
CA THR A 52 1.81 0.22 -4.46
C THR A 52 0.51 0.87 -4.91
N VAL A 53 0.66 1.90 -5.76
CA VAL A 53 -0.41 2.46 -6.57
C VAL A 53 0.06 2.46 -8.02
N GLU A 54 -0.73 1.86 -8.89
CA GLU A 54 -0.38 1.60 -10.29
C GLU A 54 -1.34 2.35 -11.21
N ALA A 55 -0.80 2.99 -12.26
CA ALA A 55 -1.62 3.65 -13.27
C ALA A 55 -1.08 3.36 -14.69
N PHE A 56 -1.99 2.94 -15.57
CA PHE A 56 -1.75 2.86 -17.01
C PHE A 56 -2.24 4.16 -17.66
N ILE A 57 -1.35 4.81 -18.39
CA ILE A 57 -1.54 6.18 -18.81
C ILE A 57 -1.63 6.26 -20.33
N PRO A 58 -2.76 6.76 -20.85
CA PRO A 58 -2.87 7.13 -22.25
C PRO A 58 -1.91 8.29 -22.57
N SER A 59 -1.32 8.25 -23.76
CA SER A 59 -0.50 9.35 -24.28
C SER A 59 -1.22 10.69 -24.18
N GLY A 60 -0.53 11.74 -23.69
CA GLY A 60 -1.07 13.09 -23.52
C GLY A 60 -1.63 13.41 -22.12
N THR A 61 -1.61 12.46 -21.19
CA THR A 61 -2.03 12.72 -19.79
C THR A 61 -1.01 13.60 -19.05
N PRO A 62 -1.45 14.62 -18.28
CA PRO A 62 -0.56 15.42 -17.43
C PRO A 62 0.08 14.57 -16.32
N ILE A 63 1.38 14.30 -16.43
CA ILE A 63 2.10 13.39 -15.51
C ILE A 63 2.16 13.98 -14.09
N ASP A 64 2.39 15.29 -13.94
CA ASP A 64 2.58 15.91 -12.62
C ASP A 64 1.35 15.79 -11.72
N LEU A 65 0.16 16.08 -12.26
CA LEU A 65 -1.10 15.96 -11.51
C LEU A 65 -1.41 14.51 -11.15
N LEU A 66 -1.11 13.60 -12.07
CA LEU A 66 -1.30 12.18 -11.82
C LEU A 66 -0.35 11.67 -10.74
N ALA A 67 0.94 12.03 -10.81
CA ALA A 67 1.92 11.66 -9.79
C ALA A 67 1.51 12.16 -8.40
N LEU A 68 1.00 13.40 -8.31
CA LEU A 68 0.46 13.93 -7.05
C LEU A 68 -0.76 13.13 -6.54
N HIS A 69 -1.67 12.75 -7.45
CA HIS A 69 -2.82 11.93 -7.06
C HIS A 69 -2.39 10.53 -6.58
N MET A 70 -1.44 9.90 -7.27
CA MET A 70 -0.91 8.59 -6.90
C MET A 70 -0.19 8.64 -5.54
N ALA A 71 0.59 9.69 -5.26
CA ALA A 71 1.22 9.88 -3.96
C ALA A 71 0.19 10.00 -2.82
N LYS A 72 -0.91 10.73 -3.05
CA LYS A 72 -2.03 10.82 -2.10
C LYS A 72 -2.74 9.49 -1.90
N ALA A 73 -2.98 8.75 -2.99
CA ALA A 73 -3.59 7.43 -2.92
C ALA A 73 -2.69 6.47 -2.13
N LEU A 74 -1.38 6.49 -2.36
CA LEU A 74 -0.41 5.67 -1.64
C LEU A 74 -0.42 5.97 -0.14
N GLY A 75 -0.39 7.25 0.24
CA GLY A 75 -0.51 7.67 1.64
C GLY A 75 -1.83 7.23 2.29
N SER A 76 -2.93 7.28 1.53
CA SER A 76 -4.24 6.79 1.99
C SER A 76 -4.25 5.27 2.22
N THR A 77 -3.63 4.49 1.33
CA THR A 77 -3.50 3.04 1.47
C THR A 77 -2.67 2.68 2.71
N ILE A 78 -1.54 3.36 2.93
CA ILE A 78 -0.69 3.16 4.12
C ILE A 78 -1.46 3.50 5.41
N ALA A 79 -2.15 4.65 5.44
CA ALA A 79 -2.94 5.04 6.61
C ALA A 79 -4.08 4.05 6.91
N PHE A 80 -4.73 3.54 5.86
CA PHE A 80 -5.78 2.53 6.01
C PHE A 80 -5.24 1.19 6.52
N PHE A 81 -4.03 0.79 6.08
CA PHE A 81 -3.35 -0.38 6.61
C PHE A 81 -3.08 -0.23 8.11
N HIS A 82 -2.49 0.88 8.56
CA HIS A 82 -2.21 1.09 9.99
C HIS A 82 -3.50 1.07 10.84
N ARG A 83 -4.58 1.69 10.37
CA ARG A 83 -5.89 1.58 11.04
C ARG A 83 -6.37 0.13 11.13
N THR A 84 -6.28 -0.61 10.03
CA THR A 84 -6.69 -2.02 9.98
C THR A 84 -5.82 -2.90 10.89
N TYR A 85 -4.52 -2.60 10.98
CA TYR A 85 -3.59 -3.25 11.89
C TYR A 85 -4.03 -3.03 13.34
N TRP A 86 -4.21 -1.77 13.77
CA TRP A 86 -4.65 -1.45 15.13
C TRP A 86 -6.02 -2.02 15.49
N ASP A 87 -6.97 -2.02 14.56
CA ASP A 87 -8.29 -2.60 14.78
C ASP A 87 -8.22 -4.11 15.06
N LEU A 88 -7.20 -4.80 14.54
CA LEU A 88 -7.04 -6.25 14.70
C LEU A 88 -6.08 -6.64 15.83
N THR A 89 -5.09 -5.82 16.14
CA THR A 89 -4.13 -6.07 17.24
C THR A 89 -4.61 -5.52 18.58
N GLY A 90 -5.56 -4.58 18.58
CA GLY A 90 -5.97 -3.87 19.80
C GLY A 90 -4.94 -2.88 20.33
N ASP A 91 -3.82 -2.73 19.63
CA ASP A 91 -2.73 -1.81 19.96
C ASP A 91 -3.11 -0.39 19.53
N LYS A 92 -4.04 0.22 20.25
CA LYS A 92 -4.29 1.66 20.16
C LYS A 92 -3.15 2.31 20.92
N GLY A 93 -2.12 2.74 20.21
CA GLY A 93 -0.97 3.44 20.81
C GLY A 93 -1.43 4.43 21.88
N GLU A 94 -1.01 4.19 23.12
CA GLU A 94 -1.03 5.17 24.20
C GLU A 94 -0.12 6.36 23.87
#